data_AF-A0A950A1W8-F1
#
_entry.id   AF-A0A950A1W8-F1
#
_cell.length_a   1.000
_cell.length_b   1.000
_cell.length_c   1.000
_cell.angle_alpha   90.00
_cell.angle_beta   90.00
_cell.angle_gamma   90.00
#
_symmetry.space_group_name_H-M   'P 1'
#
loop_
_entity.id
_entity.type
_entity.pdbx_description
1 polymer ?
#
loop_
_entity_poly.entity_id
_entity_poly.type
_entity_poly.pdbx_seq_one_letter_code
_entity_poly.pdbx_strand_id
1 'polypeptide(L)'
;MSVTAFPAKARDPDVPSGLIALEYWFYYPYNYFPLLTNADLMNGAPIAGDDENVDLHQGDWEHVDVLLDPRTHAPLWLYLARHSYEGQFLPWNSPQIQFDQGHPLLQAAFGGHPTYLAGCGARPRPVTYDLTSDWLSCGSGRFAFRAATTPLVDMADLARTPWACWPGYFGEASTKLEVEAAGQPENVIDSAKHFVFVAGPRAPLRQAENGGVCSGDPAAFERAAGGGGAR
;
A
#
# COMPACT_ATOMS: atom_id res chain seq x y z
N MET A 1 1.96 -3.35 -32.60
CA MET A 1 1.13 -3.30 -31.38
C MET A 1 1.91 -4.05 -30.31
N SER A 2 2.60 -3.32 -29.43
CA SER A 2 3.31 -3.91 -28.29
C SER A 2 2.28 -4.09 -27.18
N VAL A 3 1.95 -5.32 -26.86
CA VAL A 3 1.23 -5.63 -25.62
C VAL A 3 2.21 -5.29 -24.52
N THR A 4 1.99 -4.19 -23.81
CA THR A 4 2.69 -3.90 -22.55
C THR A 4 2.47 -5.10 -21.66
N ALA A 5 3.50 -5.94 -21.55
CA ALA A 5 3.48 -7.06 -20.63
C ALA A 5 3.23 -6.47 -19.26
N PHE A 6 2.13 -6.85 -18.62
CA PHE A 6 1.95 -6.65 -17.18
C PHE A 6 3.26 -7.06 -16.50
N PRO A 7 3.73 -6.30 -15.49
CA PRO A 7 4.95 -6.67 -14.77
C PRO A 7 4.88 -8.13 -14.34
N ALA A 8 6.01 -8.82 -14.44
CA ALA A 8 6.08 -10.24 -14.08
C ALA A 8 5.60 -10.39 -12.63
N LYS A 9 4.52 -11.17 -12.44
CA LYS A 9 3.97 -11.43 -11.11
C LYS A 9 5.05 -12.02 -10.21
N ALA A 10 5.07 -11.63 -8.94
CA ALA A 10 5.83 -12.38 -7.93
C ALA A 10 5.44 -13.85 -8.05
N ARG A 11 6.44 -14.71 -8.31
CA ARG A 11 6.25 -16.15 -8.48
C ARG A 11 7.31 -16.87 -7.69
N ASP A 12 6.87 -17.75 -6.81
CA ASP A 12 7.71 -18.72 -6.14
C ASP A 12 7.39 -20.11 -6.71
N PRO A 13 8.37 -20.81 -7.32
CA PRO A 13 8.13 -22.13 -7.90
C PRO A 13 7.76 -23.21 -6.88
N ASP A 14 8.06 -22.98 -5.59
CA ASP A 14 7.76 -23.91 -4.51
C ASP A 14 6.31 -23.77 -4.00
N VAL A 15 5.59 -22.72 -4.41
CA VAL A 15 4.18 -22.51 -4.06
C VAL A 15 3.27 -23.27 -5.03
N PRO A 16 2.49 -24.26 -4.57
CA PRO A 16 1.61 -25.03 -5.44
C PRO A 16 0.54 -24.15 -6.11
N SER A 17 0.12 -24.54 -7.31
CA SER A 17 -1.06 -23.96 -7.96
C SER A 17 -2.36 -24.51 -7.37
N GLY A 18 -3.46 -23.77 -7.54
CA GLY A 18 -4.80 -24.22 -7.14
C GLY A 18 -5.12 -24.07 -5.65
N LEU A 19 -4.34 -23.28 -4.91
CA LEU A 19 -4.64 -22.89 -3.52
C LEU A 19 -5.81 -21.91 -3.47
N ILE A 20 -6.49 -21.86 -2.32
CA ILE A 20 -7.49 -20.82 -2.03
C ILE A 20 -6.77 -19.65 -1.35
N ALA A 21 -6.95 -18.42 -1.84
CA ALA A 21 -6.39 -17.24 -1.20
C ALA A 21 -7.44 -16.58 -0.31
N LEU A 22 -7.11 -16.37 0.97
CA LEU A 22 -7.75 -15.36 1.81
C LEU A 22 -6.91 -14.09 1.71
N GLU A 23 -7.38 -13.15 0.88
CA GLU A 23 -6.71 -11.87 0.65
C GLU A 23 -7.26 -10.80 1.61
N TYR A 24 -6.34 -10.13 2.29
CA TYR A 24 -6.62 -9.02 3.19
C TYR A 24 -6.06 -7.75 2.58
N TRP A 25 -6.91 -6.76 2.37
CA TRP A 25 -6.54 -5.47 1.79
C TRP A 25 -6.39 -4.39 2.85
N PHE A 26 -5.37 -3.55 2.69
CA PHE A 26 -5.10 -2.39 3.53
C PHE A 26 -5.06 -1.14 2.67
N TYR A 27 -5.79 -0.12 3.11
CA TYR A 27 -5.87 1.15 2.42
C TYR A 27 -5.14 2.23 3.20
N TYR A 28 -4.21 2.92 2.55
CA TYR A 28 -3.52 4.09 3.08
C TYR A 28 -3.91 5.32 2.25
N PRO A 29 -4.42 6.39 2.87
CA PRO A 29 -4.82 7.58 2.11
C PRO A 29 -3.69 8.27 1.34
N TYR A 30 -2.44 8.05 1.73
CA TYR A 30 -1.30 8.74 1.14
C TYR A 30 -0.05 7.87 1.21
N ASN A 31 0.61 7.67 0.08
CA ASN A 31 1.95 7.11 -0.05
C ASN A 31 2.96 8.25 -0.16
N TYR A 32 4.01 8.13 0.65
CA TYR A 32 5.17 9.00 0.65
C TYR A 32 6.41 8.16 0.92
N PHE A 33 6.74 7.25 0.01
CA PHE A 33 7.85 6.34 0.19
C PHE A 33 9.20 7.11 0.33
N PRO A 34 9.89 7.04 1.48
CA PRO A 34 11.13 7.78 1.65
C PRO A 34 12.27 7.16 0.85
N LEU A 35 12.88 7.94 -0.04
CA LEU A 35 14.09 7.58 -0.77
C LEU A 35 15.33 7.70 0.12
N LEU A 36 15.42 8.82 0.84
CA LEU A 36 16.54 9.14 1.73
C LEU A 36 16.03 9.24 3.16
N THR A 37 16.67 8.50 4.05
CA THR A 37 16.29 8.45 5.47
C THR A 37 17.48 8.70 6.39
N ASN A 38 17.24 9.43 7.48
CA ASN A 38 18.12 9.48 8.62
C ASN A 38 17.80 8.30 9.55
N ALA A 39 18.56 7.22 9.41
CA ALA A 39 18.40 5.97 10.15
C ALA A 39 18.28 6.13 11.68
N ASP A 40 19.03 7.08 12.26
CA ASP A 40 19.01 7.33 13.71
C ASP A 40 17.66 7.92 14.16
N LEU A 41 17.08 8.77 13.32
CA LEU A 41 15.77 9.39 13.58
C LEU A 41 14.60 8.47 13.24
N MET A 42 14.74 7.57 12.27
CA MET A 42 13.66 6.70 11.82
C MET A 42 13.09 5.76 12.90
N ASN A 43 13.86 5.49 13.96
CA ASN A 43 13.38 4.65 15.07
C ASN A 43 12.59 5.43 16.14
N GLY A 44 12.86 6.73 16.28
CA GLY A 44 12.26 7.58 17.33
C GLY A 44 11.24 8.59 16.81
N ALA A 45 11.52 9.20 15.66
CA ALA A 45 10.67 10.19 14.99
C ALA A 45 10.74 9.97 13.45
N PRO A 46 10.03 8.96 12.91
CA PRO A 46 10.08 8.61 11.48
C PRO A 46 9.83 9.78 10.54
N ILE A 47 8.86 10.65 10.86
CA ILE A 47 8.57 11.85 10.06
C ILE A 47 9.75 12.82 10.02
N ALA A 48 10.54 12.91 11.09
CA ALA A 48 11.74 13.76 11.13
C ALA A 48 12.97 13.07 10.50
N GLY A 49 12.88 11.76 10.29
CA GLY A 49 13.92 10.96 9.64
C GLY A 49 13.71 10.80 8.13
N ASP A 50 12.58 11.25 7.59
CA ASP A 50 12.29 11.33 6.17
C ASP A 50 12.86 12.64 5.61
N ASP A 51 13.74 12.56 4.61
CA ASP A 51 14.44 13.70 4.01
C ASP A 51 13.98 13.96 2.56
N GLU A 52 13.98 12.91 1.74
CA GLU A 52 13.47 12.95 0.37
C GLU A 52 12.55 11.76 0.12
N ASN A 53 11.41 12.02 -0.54
CA ASN A 53 10.42 11.02 -0.89
C ASN A 53 10.37 10.76 -2.40
N VAL A 54 10.08 9.52 -2.74
CA VAL A 54 9.72 9.06 -4.08
C VAL A 54 8.34 8.42 -4.04
N ASP A 55 7.71 8.25 -5.20
CA ASP A 55 6.40 7.59 -5.30
C ASP A 55 5.29 8.26 -4.45
N LEU A 56 5.29 9.60 -4.46
CA LEU A 56 4.30 10.40 -3.76
C LEU A 56 2.95 10.30 -4.46
N HIS A 57 1.98 9.61 -3.85
CA HIS A 57 0.64 9.52 -4.41
C HIS A 57 -0.47 9.39 -3.37
N GLN A 58 -1.67 9.72 -3.81
CA GLN A 58 -2.88 9.55 -3.02
C GLN A 58 -3.41 8.13 -3.18
N GLY A 59 -3.98 7.58 -2.11
CA GLY A 59 -4.70 6.31 -2.11
C GLY A 59 -3.85 5.12 -2.52
N ASP A 60 -3.35 4.40 -1.53
CA ASP A 60 -2.44 3.29 -1.68
C ASP A 60 -3.06 2.01 -1.14
N TRP A 61 -2.88 0.92 -1.88
CA TRP A 61 -3.51 -0.36 -1.62
C TRP A 61 -2.44 -1.43 -1.49
N GLU A 62 -2.40 -2.02 -0.30
CA GLU A 62 -1.52 -3.12 0.02
C GLU A 62 -2.36 -4.35 0.33
N HIS A 63 -1.79 -5.53 0.15
CA HIS A 63 -2.47 -6.75 0.52
C HIS A 63 -1.54 -7.82 1.08
N VAL A 64 -2.15 -8.77 1.80
CA VAL A 64 -1.52 -10.03 2.16
C VAL A 64 -2.46 -11.18 1.90
N ASP A 65 -1.91 -12.30 1.46
CA ASP A 65 -2.71 -13.49 1.18
C ASP A 65 -2.30 -14.62 2.11
N VAL A 66 -3.30 -15.21 2.77
CA VAL A 66 -3.13 -16.50 3.41
C VAL A 66 -3.58 -17.56 2.42
N LEU A 67 -2.63 -18.32 1.87
CA LEU A 67 -2.91 -19.37 0.90
C LEU A 67 -3.22 -20.69 1.62
N LEU A 68 -4.41 -21.19 1.38
CA LEU A 68 -4.98 -22.35 2.05
C LEU A 68 -4.97 -23.59 1.16
N ASP A 69 -4.83 -24.73 1.79
CA ASP A 69 -5.15 -26.02 1.19
C ASP A 69 -6.64 -26.06 0.80
N PRO A 70 -6.99 -26.38 -0.47
CA PRO A 70 -8.37 -26.31 -0.94
C PRO A 70 -9.30 -27.39 -0.36
N ARG A 71 -8.76 -28.40 0.33
CA ARG A 71 -9.56 -29.51 0.90
C ARG A 71 -9.76 -29.34 2.39
N THR A 72 -8.72 -28.93 3.09
CA THR A 72 -8.68 -28.83 4.56
C THR A 72 -8.85 -27.40 5.06
N HIS A 73 -8.70 -26.41 4.17
CA HIS A 73 -8.64 -24.98 4.49
C HIS A 73 -7.52 -24.64 5.50
N ALA A 74 -6.54 -25.53 5.68
CA ALA A 74 -5.38 -25.27 6.51
C ALA A 74 -4.47 -24.26 5.80
N PRO A 75 -3.92 -23.26 6.51
CA PRO A 75 -2.98 -22.32 5.92
C PRO A 75 -1.64 -23.00 5.61
N LEU A 76 -1.17 -22.82 4.38
CA LEU A 76 0.07 -23.42 3.87
C LEU A 76 1.14 -22.36 3.60
N TRP A 77 0.74 -21.19 3.12
CA TRP A 77 1.66 -20.11 2.77
C TRP A 77 1.08 -18.75 3.15
N LEU A 78 1.99 -17.81 3.34
CA LEU A 78 1.70 -16.39 3.50
C LEU A 78 2.38 -15.64 2.35
N TYR A 79 1.61 -14.86 1.60
CA TYR A 79 2.13 -13.90 0.64
C TYR A 79 2.09 -12.50 1.22
N LEU A 80 3.19 -11.78 1.11
CA LEU A 80 3.33 -10.39 1.52
C LEU A 80 3.53 -9.54 0.27
N ALA A 81 2.57 -8.67 -0.06
CA ALA A 81 2.74 -7.73 -1.16
C ALA A 81 3.84 -6.72 -0.82
N ARG A 82 4.71 -6.46 -1.80
CA ARG A 82 5.75 -5.44 -1.72
C ARG A 82 5.94 -4.83 -3.08
N HIS A 83 5.60 -3.54 -3.19
CA HIS A 83 5.72 -2.79 -4.42
C HIS A 83 5.11 -3.58 -5.59
N SER A 84 5.62 -3.42 -6.81
CA SER A 84 5.08 -4.13 -7.97
C SER A 84 5.30 -5.66 -7.92
N TYR A 85 6.54 -6.12 -7.87
CA TYR A 85 6.91 -7.54 -8.08
C TYR A 85 7.85 -8.09 -7.03
N GLU A 86 8.08 -7.34 -5.94
CA GLU A 86 8.99 -7.74 -4.86
C GLU A 86 8.28 -8.54 -3.77
N GLY A 87 7.02 -8.92 -4.01
CA GLY A 87 6.23 -9.71 -3.08
C GLY A 87 6.92 -11.00 -2.68
N GLN A 88 6.72 -11.39 -1.42
CA GLN A 88 7.43 -12.51 -0.81
C GLN A 88 6.46 -13.60 -0.35
N PHE A 89 6.74 -14.84 -0.72
CA PHE A 89 6.07 -16.02 -0.18
C PHE A 89 6.86 -16.57 1.00
N LEU A 90 6.14 -17.00 2.03
CA LEU A 90 6.68 -17.62 3.23
C LEU A 90 5.86 -18.88 3.55
N PRO A 91 6.49 -20.03 3.77
CA PRO A 91 5.79 -21.20 4.30
C PRO A 91 5.13 -20.84 5.63
N TRP A 92 3.89 -21.29 5.84
CA TRP A 92 3.12 -20.92 7.05
C TRP A 92 3.81 -21.35 8.35
N ASN A 93 4.56 -22.44 8.31
CA ASN A 93 5.36 -22.96 9.43
C ASN A 93 6.78 -22.39 9.49
N SER A 94 7.09 -21.35 8.69
CA SER A 94 8.40 -20.72 8.70
C SER A 94 8.71 -20.19 10.11
N PRO A 95 9.90 -20.47 10.67
CA PRO A 95 10.29 -19.99 12.00
C PRO A 95 10.45 -18.45 12.06
N GLN A 96 10.42 -17.79 10.91
CA GLN A 96 10.49 -16.33 10.81
C GLN A 96 9.13 -15.67 11.12
N ILE A 97 8.03 -16.38 10.92
CA ILE A 97 6.69 -15.84 11.14
C ILE A 97 6.39 -15.89 12.64
N GLN A 98 6.14 -14.72 13.22
CA GLN A 98 5.64 -14.60 14.58
C GLN A 98 4.11 -14.60 14.54
N PHE A 99 3.51 -15.29 15.50
CA PHE A 99 2.05 -15.40 15.60
C PHE A 99 1.56 -14.78 16.91
N ASP A 100 0.43 -14.08 16.83
CA ASP A 100 -0.36 -13.66 17.98
C ASP A 100 -1.78 -14.22 17.83
N GLN A 101 -2.20 -15.05 18.79
CA GLN A 101 -3.51 -15.73 18.78
C GLN A 101 -3.81 -16.48 17.46
N GLY A 102 -2.78 -17.04 16.81
CA GLY A 102 -2.92 -17.79 15.55
C GLY A 102 -2.90 -16.93 14.28
N HIS A 103 -2.70 -15.61 14.40
CA HIS A 103 -2.58 -14.69 13.27
C HIS A 103 -1.13 -14.23 13.08
N PRO A 104 -0.61 -14.15 11.83
CA PRO A 104 0.72 -13.60 11.56
C PRO A 104 0.83 -12.15 12.04
N LEU A 105 1.95 -11.82 12.68
CA LEU A 105 2.29 -10.46 13.04
C LEU A 105 2.97 -9.77 11.87
N LEU A 106 2.26 -8.80 11.30
CA LEU A 106 2.66 -8.06 10.10
C LEU A 106 2.83 -6.58 10.39
N GLN A 107 3.62 -5.92 9.56
CA GLN A 107 3.90 -4.50 9.69
C GLN A 107 4.11 -3.88 8.31
N ALA A 108 3.47 -2.74 8.09
CA ALA A 108 3.69 -1.92 6.91
C ALA A 108 4.98 -1.11 7.07
N ALA A 109 5.70 -0.94 5.97
CA ALA A 109 6.79 0.02 5.93
C ALA A 109 6.27 1.46 6.04
N PHE A 110 7.07 2.32 6.65
CA PHE A 110 6.76 3.73 6.79
C PHE A 110 6.77 4.43 5.43
N GLY A 111 5.75 5.24 5.16
CA GLY A 111 5.63 6.06 3.95
C GLY A 111 5.20 5.29 2.70
N GLY A 112 5.89 4.20 2.37
CA GLY A 112 5.63 3.42 1.15
C GLY A 112 4.62 2.28 1.30
N HIS A 113 4.36 1.84 2.53
CA HIS A 113 3.42 0.78 2.91
C HIS A 113 3.61 -0.70 2.49
N PRO A 114 4.66 -1.16 1.76
CA PRO A 114 4.83 -2.58 1.48
C PRO A 114 4.83 -3.39 2.78
N THR A 115 4.25 -4.60 2.71
CA THR A 115 4.01 -5.39 3.90
C THR A 115 5.17 -6.33 4.21
N TYR A 116 5.57 -6.36 5.48
CA TYR A 116 6.65 -7.18 6.00
C TYR A 116 6.22 -7.98 7.22
N LEU A 117 7.01 -9.01 7.56
CA LEU A 117 6.99 -9.59 8.89
C LEU A 117 7.33 -8.52 9.93
N ALA A 118 6.63 -8.55 11.07
CA ALA A 118 6.86 -7.63 12.17
C ALA A 118 8.34 -7.55 12.56
N GLY A 119 8.87 -6.32 12.67
CA GLY A 119 10.28 -6.10 12.92
C GLY A 119 10.64 -4.63 12.92
N CYS A 120 11.92 -4.36 12.71
CA CYS A 120 12.53 -3.07 12.96
C CYS A 120 13.67 -2.77 11.99
N GLY A 121 13.78 -1.51 11.58
CA GLY A 121 14.88 -1.00 10.77
C GLY A 121 14.69 -1.16 9.26
N ALA A 122 15.79 -0.95 8.53
CA ALA A 122 15.85 -1.01 7.08
C ALA A 122 15.56 -2.41 6.52
N ARG A 123 14.86 -2.42 5.40
CA ARG A 123 14.60 -3.56 4.51
C ARG A 123 15.16 -3.19 3.13
N PRO A 124 16.44 -3.50 2.87
CA PRO A 124 17.05 -3.24 1.58
C PRO A 124 16.24 -3.86 0.44
N ARG A 125 16.07 -3.09 -0.63
CA ARG A 125 15.26 -3.48 -1.79
C ARG A 125 16.14 -4.11 -2.87
N PRO A 126 16.00 -5.42 -3.13
CA PRO A 126 16.84 -6.12 -4.11
C PRO A 126 16.70 -5.54 -5.53
N VAL A 127 15.51 -5.01 -5.88
CA VAL A 127 15.26 -4.42 -7.19
C VAL A 127 16.16 -3.21 -7.49
N THR A 128 16.59 -2.51 -6.43
CA THR A 128 17.46 -1.34 -6.52
C THR A 128 18.93 -1.67 -6.25
N TYR A 129 19.31 -2.95 -6.27
CA TYR A 129 20.63 -3.41 -5.82
C TYR A 129 20.94 -2.94 -4.38
N ASP A 130 19.93 -2.97 -3.52
CA ASP A 130 20.00 -2.54 -2.12
C ASP A 130 20.39 -1.07 -1.91
N LEU A 131 20.29 -0.23 -2.96
CA LEU A 131 20.54 1.22 -2.87
C LEU A 131 19.43 1.97 -2.13
N THR A 132 18.22 1.41 -2.11
CA THR A 132 17.08 1.94 -1.37
C THR A 132 16.58 0.91 -0.35
N SER A 133 15.89 1.38 0.68
CA SER A 133 15.33 0.51 1.72
C SER A 133 13.93 0.96 2.10
N ASP A 134 13.03 0.01 2.27
CA ASP A 134 11.82 0.25 3.04
C ASP A 134 12.18 0.30 4.52
N TRP A 135 11.42 1.04 5.34
CA TRP A 135 11.74 1.17 6.76
C TRP A 135 10.61 0.69 7.67
N LEU A 136 10.93 -0.21 8.61
CA LEU A 136 10.01 -0.63 9.67
C LEU A 136 10.27 0.18 10.95
N SER A 137 9.33 1.03 11.34
CA SER A 137 9.44 1.85 12.56
C SER A 137 9.37 0.99 13.85
N CYS A 138 10.16 1.38 14.85
CA CYS A 138 10.35 0.64 16.12
C CYS A 138 9.64 1.24 17.33
N GLY A 139 8.80 2.28 17.15
CA GLY A 139 8.24 3.06 18.25
C GLY A 139 6.83 3.59 17.97
N SER A 140 6.57 4.86 18.30
CA SER A 140 5.26 5.54 18.19
C SER A 140 4.75 5.73 16.74
N GLY A 141 5.50 5.27 15.73
CA GLY A 141 5.09 5.21 14.33
C GLY A 141 4.84 3.78 13.82
N ARG A 142 4.78 2.79 14.72
CA ARG A 142 4.54 1.39 14.34
C ARG A 142 3.07 1.18 13.97
N PHE A 143 2.83 0.90 12.69
CA PHE A 143 1.53 0.43 12.19
C PHE A 143 1.54 -1.10 12.10
N ALA A 144 1.02 -1.75 13.14
CA ALA A 144 0.88 -3.21 13.19
C ALA A 144 -0.60 -3.60 13.12
N PHE A 145 -0.91 -4.57 12.28
CA PHE A 145 -2.24 -5.16 12.19
C PHE A 145 -2.40 -6.24 13.26
N ARG A 146 -3.45 -6.14 14.08
CA ARG A 146 -3.80 -7.15 15.07
C ARG A 146 -5.24 -7.57 14.89
N ALA A 147 -5.51 -8.87 14.88
CA ALA A 147 -6.86 -9.40 14.75
C ALA A 147 -7.84 -8.81 15.79
N ALA A 148 -7.37 -8.60 17.02
CA ALA A 148 -8.21 -8.08 18.11
C ALA A 148 -8.61 -6.59 17.94
N THR A 149 -7.86 -5.80 17.18
CA THR A 149 -8.06 -4.34 17.09
C THR A 149 -8.31 -3.83 15.68
N THR A 150 -8.15 -4.68 14.66
CA THR A 150 -8.41 -4.35 13.26
C THR A 150 -9.70 -5.04 12.83
N PRO A 151 -10.86 -4.35 12.87
CA PRO A 151 -12.13 -4.94 12.47
C PRO A 151 -12.09 -5.28 10.98
N LEU A 152 -12.55 -6.49 10.63
CA LEU A 152 -12.77 -6.86 9.24
C LEU A 152 -14.00 -6.13 8.72
N VAL A 153 -13.86 -5.60 7.51
CA VAL A 153 -14.96 -4.98 6.76
C VAL A 153 -15.38 -5.98 5.70
N ASP A 154 -16.65 -6.36 5.69
CA ASP A 154 -17.22 -7.09 4.57
C ASP A 154 -17.25 -6.18 3.34
N MET A 155 -16.80 -6.67 2.18
CA MET A 155 -16.83 -5.89 0.94
C MET A 155 -18.25 -5.47 0.54
N ALA A 156 -19.29 -6.19 0.96
CA ALA A 156 -20.68 -5.76 0.78
C ALA A 156 -21.04 -4.51 1.60
N ASP A 157 -20.32 -4.26 2.70
CA ASP A 157 -20.45 -3.08 3.56
C ASP A 157 -19.42 -1.98 3.22
N LEU A 158 -18.64 -2.13 2.13
CA LEU A 158 -17.65 -1.13 1.69
C LEU A 158 -18.28 0.26 1.54
N ALA A 159 -19.50 0.35 1.03
CA ALA A 159 -20.22 1.63 0.90
C ALA A 159 -20.51 2.32 2.24
N ARG A 160 -20.36 1.61 3.36
CA ARG A 160 -20.58 2.10 4.72
C ARG A 160 -19.28 2.39 5.45
N THR A 161 -18.11 2.05 4.89
CA THR A 161 -16.85 2.43 5.52
C THR A 161 -16.53 3.89 5.24
N PRO A 162 -16.11 4.66 6.26
CA PRO A 162 -15.84 6.09 6.09
C PRO A 162 -14.78 6.42 5.03
N TRP A 163 -13.80 5.55 4.82
CA TRP A 163 -12.75 5.75 3.81
C TRP A 163 -13.20 5.38 2.39
N ALA A 164 -14.27 4.62 2.19
CA ALA A 164 -14.72 4.27 0.84
C ALA A 164 -15.28 5.50 0.09
N CYS A 165 -15.74 6.50 0.84
CA CYS A 165 -16.09 7.82 0.35
C CYS A 165 -14.99 8.85 0.56
N TRP A 166 -13.73 8.44 0.68
CA TRP A 166 -12.62 9.37 0.76
C TRP A 166 -12.57 10.27 -0.50
N PRO A 167 -12.42 11.60 -0.34
CA PRO A 167 -12.50 12.56 -1.45
C PRO A 167 -11.28 12.59 -2.36
N GLY A 168 -10.20 11.88 -2.01
CA GLY A 168 -8.98 11.85 -2.79
C GLY A 168 -9.04 10.88 -3.98
N TYR A 169 -7.85 10.61 -4.50
CA TYR A 169 -7.62 9.85 -5.72
C TYR A 169 -6.83 8.57 -5.42
N PHE A 170 -7.13 7.47 -6.09
CA PHE A 170 -6.49 6.16 -5.86
C PHE A 170 -5.34 5.94 -6.84
N GLY A 171 -4.16 5.61 -6.32
CA GLY A 171 -2.99 5.15 -7.04
C GLY A 171 -2.02 6.24 -7.50
N GLU A 172 -0.88 5.79 -8.02
CA GLU A 172 0.12 6.62 -8.68
C GLU A 172 -0.45 7.20 -9.98
N ALA A 173 -0.35 8.52 -10.16
CA ALA A 173 -0.63 9.10 -11.45
C ALA A 173 0.61 9.01 -12.34
N SER A 174 0.54 8.14 -13.34
CA SER A 174 1.55 8.17 -14.39
C SER A 174 1.43 9.47 -15.20
N THR A 175 2.55 10.14 -15.42
CA THR A 175 2.67 11.35 -16.26
C THR A 175 2.25 11.15 -17.73
N LYS A 176 1.79 9.94 -18.10
CA LYS A 176 1.51 9.51 -19.47
C LYS A 176 0.04 9.30 -19.80
N LEU A 177 -0.87 9.27 -18.81
CA LEU A 177 -2.27 8.86 -19.05
C LEU A 177 -3.31 9.98 -19.06
N GLU A 178 -3.03 11.16 -18.47
CA GLU A 178 -4.01 12.27 -18.47
C GLU A 178 -3.56 13.56 -19.14
N VAL A 179 -2.28 13.68 -19.55
CA VAL A 179 -1.83 14.82 -20.35
C VAL A 179 -1.95 14.47 -21.84
N GLU A 180 -3.17 14.41 -22.37
CA GLU A 180 -3.42 14.62 -23.80
C GLU A 180 -3.14 16.10 -24.14
N ALA A 181 -1.87 16.50 -24.09
CA ALA A 181 -1.44 17.78 -24.66
C ALA A 181 -1.20 17.59 -26.17
N ALA A 182 -2.28 17.38 -26.92
CA ALA A 182 -2.23 17.49 -28.36
C ALA A 182 -1.85 18.95 -28.74
N GLY A 183 -0.56 19.18 -29.01
CA GLY A 183 -0.07 20.40 -29.67
C GLY A 183 0.63 21.47 -28.83
N GLN A 184 1.14 21.18 -27.63
CA GLN A 184 1.94 22.14 -26.85
C GLN A 184 3.45 21.82 -26.93
N PRO A 185 4.33 22.84 -27.03
CA PRO A 185 5.78 22.64 -27.09
C PRO A 185 6.34 22.05 -25.78
N GLU A 186 7.27 21.10 -25.94
CA GLU A 186 7.73 20.13 -24.93
C GLU A 186 8.36 20.73 -23.65
N ASN A 187 8.67 22.04 -23.60
CA ASN A 187 9.55 22.62 -22.59
C ASN A 187 8.87 23.05 -21.26
N VAL A 188 7.62 23.51 -21.28
CA VAL A 188 6.90 23.90 -20.05
C VAL A 188 6.23 22.69 -19.40
N ILE A 189 5.72 21.76 -20.21
CA ILE A 189 5.07 20.53 -19.73
C ILE A 189 6.09 19.57 -19.11
N ASP A 190 7.31 19.44 -19.63
CA ASP A 190 8.32 18.56 -19.01
C ASP A 190 8.84 19.07 -17.67
N SER A 191 8.96 20.41 -17.51
CA SER A 191 9.27 20.99 -16.19
C SER A 191 8.09 20.80 -15.23
N ALA A 192 6.85 20.98 -15.69
CA ALA A 192 5.67 20.75 -14.88
C ALA A 192 5.47 19.26 -14.52
N LYS A 193 5.82 18.29 -15.38
CA LYS A 193 5.76 16.84 -15.08
C LYS A 193 6.59 16.41 -13.86
N HIS A 194 7.59 17.20 -13.46
CA HIS A 194 8.40 16.94 -12.27
C HIS A 194 7.78 17.53 -10.98
N PHE A 195 6.77 18.40 -11.10
CA PHE A 195 6.13 19.10 -9.97
C PHE A 195 4.59 18.96 -9.93
N VAL A 196 3.99 18.41 -10.99
CA VAL A 196 2.55 18.21 -11.11
C VAL A 196 2.26 16.76 -10.78
N PHE A 197 1.89 16.56 -9.52
CA PHE A 197 1.08 15.45 -9.06
C PHE A 197 -0.24 15.50 -9.84
N VAL A 198 -0.31 14.83 -10.99
CA VAL A 198 -1.64 14.45 -11.48
C VAL A 198 -2.16 13.43 -10.45
N ALA A 199 -3.46 13.35 -10.24
CA ALA A 199 -4.01 12.44 -9.26
C ALA A 199 -4.47 11.16 -9.98
N GLY A 200 -4.39 9.98 -9.35
CA GLY A 200 -4.99 8.76 -9.92
C GLY A 200 -6.51 8.90 -10.14
N PRO A 201 -7.26 7.88 -10.59
CA PRO A 201 -8.72 8.00 -10.64
C PRO A 201 -9.31 8.37 -9.28
N ARG A 202 -10.41 9.13 -9.25
CA ARG A 202 -11.15 9.38 -8.00
C ARG A 202 -11.51 8.05 -7.33
N ALA A 203 -11.57 8.03 -6.00
CA ALA A 203 -12.02 6.87 -5.25
C ALA A 203 -13.29 6.26 -5.88
N PRO A 204 -13.40 4.93 -6.06
CA PRO A 204 -14.44 4.27 -6.86
C PRO A 204 -15.85 4.74 -6.55
N LEU A 205 -16.23 4.88 -5.27
CA LEU A 205 -17.57 5.32 -4.87
C LEU A 205 -17.87 6.80 -5.15
N ARG A 206 -16.86 7.57 -5.59
CA ARG A 206 -16.97 8.96 -6.05
C ARG A 206 -16.85 9.11 -7.57
N GLN A 207 -16.68 8.01 -8.29
CA GLN A 207 -16.75 8.01 -9.75
C GLN A 207 -18.20 8.18 -10.21
N ALA A 208 -18.39 8.65 -11.45
CA ALA A 208 -19.69 9.12 -11.94
C ALA A 208 -20.76 8.01 -11.94
N GLU A 209 -20.35 6.77 -12.19
CA GLU A 209 -21.16 5.55 -12.14
C GLU A 209 -21.74 5.25 -10.74
N ASN A 210 -21.12 5.79 -9.68
CA ASN A 210 -21.52 5.60 -8.29
C ASN A 210 -22.17 6.87 -7.70
N GLY A 211 -22.70 7.74 -8.56
CA GLY A 211 -23.35 8.99 -8.16
C GLY A 211 -24.42 8.79 -7.08
N GLY A 212 -24.29 9.53 -5.97
CA GLY A 212 -25.24 9.50 -4.85
C GLY A 212 -24.86 8.59 -3.68
N VAL A 213 -23.89 7.69 -3.85
CA VAL A 213 -23.39 6.82 -2.76
C VAL A 213 -22.71 7.65 -1.66
N CYS A 214 -21.86 8.60 -2.05
CA CYS A 214 -21.13 9.46 -1.12
C CYS A 214 -21.82 10.82 -0.90
N SER A 215 -23.07 10.83 -0.46
CA SER A 215 -23.89 12.03 -0.23
C SER A 215 -23.71 12.70 1.15
N GLY A 216 -22.66 12.35 1.90
CA GLY A 216 -22.37 12.88 3.25
C GLY A 216 -21.43 14.09 3.29
N ASP A 217 -21.28 14.70 4.49
CA ASP A 217 -20.36 15.82 4.76
C ASP A 217 -18.90 15.47 4.40
N PRO A 218 -18.27 16.14 3.42
CA PRO A 218 -16.87 15.95 3.05
C PRO A 218 -15.90 15.97 4.24
N ALA A 219 -16.16 16.82 5.24
CA ALA A 219 -15.31 16.95 6.42
C ALA A 219 -15.41 15.74 7.38
N ALA A 220 -16.51 14.98 7.34
CA ALA A 220 -16.61 13.73 8.09
C ALA A 220 -15.70 12.64 7.49
N PHE A 221 -15.56 12.62 6.16
CA PHE A 221 -14.71 11.65 5.45
C PHE A 221 -13.21 11.95 5.62
N GLU A 222 -12.81 13.22 5.60
CA GLU A 222 -11.42 13.62 5.86
C GLU A 222 -10.95 13.27 7.28
N ARG A 223 -11.81 13.50 8.29
CA ARG A 223 -11.52 13.12 9.68
C ARG A 223 -11.39 11.61 9.87
N ALA A 224 -12.16 10.82 9.13
CA ALA A 224 -12.09 9.36 9.21
C ALA A 224 -10.90 8.75 8.46
N ALA A 225 -10.34 9.46 7.47
CA ALA A 225 -9.12 9.10 6.77
C ALA A 225 -7.83 9.52 7.51
N GLY A 226 -7.90 9.81 8.82
CA GLY A 226 -6.73 10.21 9.61
C GLY A 226 -6.40 11.70 9.56
N GLY A 227 -7.22 12.53 8.92
CA GLY A 227 -7.14 14.00 8.96
C GLY A 227 -7.60 14.57 10.29
N GLY A 228 -6.93 14.20 11.39
CA GLY A 228 -7.09 14.86 12.67
C GLY A 228 -6.32 16.17 12.66
N GLY A 229 -7.01 17.28 12.35
CA GLY A 229 -6.44 18.61 12.46
C GLY A 229 -5.83 18.83 13.84
N ALA A 230 -4.51 18.99 13.87
CA ALA A 230 -3.81 19.54 15.01
C ALA A 230 -4.36 20.96 15.25
N ARG A 231 -4.94 21.15 16.43
CA ARG A 231 -5.05 22.48 17.06
C ARG A 231 -3.93 22.59 18.08
#